data_AF-A0A2V5YK16-F1
#
_entry.id   AF-A0A2V5YK16-F1
#
_cell.length_a   1.000
_cell.length_b   1.000
_cell.length_c   1.000
_cell.angle_alpha   90.00
_cell.angle_beta   90.00
_cell.angle_gamma   90.00
#
_symmetry.space_group_name_H-M   'P 1'
#
loop_
_entity.id
_entity.type
_entity.pdbx_description
1 polymer ?
#
loop_
_entity_poly.entity_id
_entity_poly.type
_entity_poly.pdbx_seq_one_letter_code
_entity_poly.pdbx_strand_id
1 'polypeptide(L)' 'MLVVMDAKRRLTVPVAASDFKPGDTFEASFDCEESEIVFRKINQDESWLDVLMRCPVPMDDLPPRSRELPKNLNL' A
#
# COMPACT_ATOMS: atom_id res chain seq x y z
N MET A 1 -26.02 -1.28 -16.58
CA MET A 1 -26.52 -1.41 -15.20
C MET A 1 -26.31 -0.07 -14.50
N LEU A 2 -27.30 0.45 -13.77
CA LEU A 2 -27.19 1.72 -13.06
C LEU A 2 -26.62 1.48 -11.65
N VAL A 3 -25.55 2.19 -11.30
CA VAL A 3 -24.98 2.17 -9.94
C VAL A 3 -25.44 3.43 -9.24
N VAL A 4 -26.07 3.28 -8.08
CA VAL A 4 -26.55 4.40 -7.26
C VAL A 4 -25.62 4.56 -6.07
N MET A 5 -25.24 5.81 -5.81
CA MET A 5 -24.47 6.17 -4.64
C MET A 5 -25.38 6.23 -3.42
N ASP A 6 -24.98 5.58 -2.33
CA ASP A 6 -25.76 5.58 -1.09
C ASP A 6 -25.63 6.91 -0.32
N ALA A 7 -26.39 7.05 0.77
CA ALA A 7 -26.35 8.23 1.63
C ALA A 7 -24.99 8.49 2.30
N LYS A 8 -24.11 7.48 2.31
CA LYS A 8 -22.73 7.55 2.85
C LYS A 8 -21.69 7.70 1.74
N ARG A 9 -22.12 7.99 0.50
CA ARG A 9 -21.27 8.14 -0.69
C ARG A 9 -20.53 6.87 -1.09
N ARG A 10 -21.14 5.70 -0.87
CA ARG A 10 -20.60 4.40 -1.27
C ARG A 10 -21.23 3.96 -2.58
N LEU A 11 -20.43 3.38 -3.46
CA LEU A 11 -20.88 2.77 -4.71
C LEU A 11 -20.85 1.25 -4.56
N THR A 12 -21.96 0.60 -4.91
CA THR A 12 -22.04 -0.87 -4.92
C THR A 12 -21.77 -1.38 -6.32
N VAL A 13 -20.65 -2.07 -6.49
CA VAL A 13 -20.25 -2.65 -7.79
C VAL A 13 -20.59 -4.15 -7.80
N PRO A 14 -21.11 -4.72 -8.89
CA PRO A 14 -21.35 -6.14 -8.99
C PRO A 14 -20.06 -6.92 -8.93
N VAL A 15 -20.12 -8.09 -8.28
CA VAL A 15 -18.99 -9.02 -8.17
C VAL A 15 -18.47 -9.46 -9.55
N ALA A 16 -19.32 -9.51 -10.57
CA ALA A 16 -18.92 -9.90 -11.92
C ALA A 16 -18.13 -8.82 -12.69
N ALA A 17 -18.06 -7.59 -12.18
CA ALA A 17 -17.43 -6.48 -12.89
C ALA A 17 -15.89 -6.52 -12.83
N SER A 18 -15.30 -7.23 -11.87
CA SER A 18 -13.85 -7.35 -11.71
C SER A 18 -13.46 -8.32 -10.59
N ASP A 19 -12.16 -8.67 -10.53
CA ASP A 19 -11.56 -9.47 -9.46
C ASP A 19 -11.22 -8.64 -8.19
N PHE A 20 -12.05 -7.66 -7.83
CA PHE A 20 -11.82 -6.86 -6.62
C PHE A 20 -12.07 -7.67 -5.36
N LYS A 21 -11.15 -7.55 -4.40
CA LYS A 21 -11.23 -8.19 -3.09
C LYS A 21 -11.56 -7.14 -2.02
N PRO A 22 -12.30 -7.52 -0.97
CA PRO A 22 -12.45 -6.66 0.21
C PRO A 22 -11.07 -6.23 0.74
N GLY A 23 -10.87 -4.93 0.91
CA GLY A 23 -9.59 -4.35 1.34
C GLY A 23 -8.69 -3.83 0.22
N ASP A 24 -9.04 -4.05 -1.05
CA ASP A 24 -8.36 -3.39 -2.18
C ASP A 24 -8.52 -1.86 -2.08
N THR A 25 -7.43 -1.14 -2.36
CA THR A 25 -7.42 0.32 -2.39
C THR A 25 -7.49 0.81 -3.83
N PHE A 26 -8.23 1.89 -4.05
CA PHE A 26 -8.38 2.50 -5.37
C PHE A 26 -8.04 3.99 -5.30
N GLU A 27 -7.36 4.47 -6.32
CA GLU A 27 -7.28 5.89 -6.62
C GLU A 27 -8.58 6.28 -7.35
N ALA A 28 -9.23 7.34 -6.89
CA ALA A 28 -10.46 7.86 -7.50
C ALA A 28 -10.18 9.24 -8.08
N SER A 29 -10.40 9.38 -9.39
CA SER A 29 -10.27 10.65 -10.11
C SER A 29 -11.56 10.97 -10.87
N PHE A 30 -11.91 12.25 -10.92
CA PHE A 30 -13.01 12.73 -11.77
C PHE A 30 -12.43 13.22 -13.10
N ASP A 31 -12.92 12.66 -14.19
CA ASP A 31 -12.67 13.13 -15.55
C ASP A 31 -13.78 14.12 -15.93
N CYS A 32 -13.42 15.39 -16.09
CA CYS A 32 -14.38 16.44 -16.41
C CYS A 32 -14.79 16.48 -17.88
N GLU A 33 -13.99 15.91 -18.78
CA GLU A 33 -14.28 15.89 -20.21
C GLU A 33 -15.32 14.82 -20.51
N GLU A 34 -15.13 13.63 -19.94
CA GLU A 34 -16.04 12.49 -20.13
C GLU A 34 -17.18 12.46 -19.09
N SER A 35 -17.11 13.31 -18.06
CA SER A 35 -18.06 13.34 -16.92
C SER A 35 -18.10 12.01 -16.15
N GLU A 36 -16.94 11.36 -16.00
CA GLU A 36 -16.81 10.03 -15.40
C GLU A 36 -15.99 10.05 -14.11
N ILE A 37 -16.27 9.10 -13.22
CA ILE A 37 -15.41 8.81 -12.07
C ILE A 37 -14.64 7.54 -12.38
N VAL A 38 -13.32 7.65 -12.47
CA VAL A 38 -12.41 6.55 -12.76
C VAL A 38 -11.84 6.02 -11.45
N PHE A 39 -11.98 4.71 -11.22
CA PHE A 39 -11.37 4.02 -10.09
C PHE A 39 -10.21 3.15 -10.60
N ARG A 40 -8.98 3.56 -10.30
CA ARG A 40 -7.79 2.79 -10.63
C ARG A 40 -7.37 1.95 -9.43
N LYS A 41 -7.30 0.63 -9.59
CA LYS A 41 -6.80 -0.26 -8.54
C LYS A 41 -5.36 0.10 -8.22
N ILE A 42 -5.08 0.35 -6.95
CA ILE A 42 -3.72 0.47 -6.43
C ILE A 42 -3.33 -0.94 -6.01
N ASN A 43 -2.44 -1.57 -6.78
CA ASN A 43 -1.80 -2.78 -6.30
C ASN A 43 -1.03 -2.41 -5.04
N GLN A 44 -1.34 -3.07 -3.93
CA GLN A 44 -0.43 -3.08 -2.79
C GLN A 44 0.76 -3.94 -3.20
N ASP A 45 1.64 -3.36 -4.01
CA ASP A 45 2.89 -4.00 -4.39
C ASP A 45 3.78 -4.01 -3.15
N GLU A 46 3.97 -5.23 -2.67
CA GLU A 46 4.87 -5.69 -1.62
C GLU A 46 4.61 -5.15 -0.21
N SER A 47 4.53 -6.10 0.73
CA SER A 47 4.70 -5.80 2.14
C SER A 47 6.01 -5.01 2.29
N TRP A 48 5.95 -3.83 2.89
CA TRP A 48 7.15 -3.07 3.23
C TRP A 48 8.15 -3.93 4.02
N LEU A 49 7.66 -4.93 4.76
CA LEU A 49 8.50 -5.91 5.43
C LEU A 49 9.25 -6.82 4.45
N ASP A 50 8.61 -7.27 3.37
CA ASP A 50 9.28 -8.05 2.31
C ASP A 50 10.35 -7.20 1.59
N VAL A 51 10.06 -5.92 1.36
CA VAL A 51 11.03 -4.96 0.81
C VAL A 51 12.23 -4.81 1.75
N LEU A 52 11.99 -4.65 3.05
CA LEU A 52 13.04 -4.54 4.06
C LEU A 52 13.86 -5.84 4.20
N MET A 53 13.23 -7.02 4.11
CA MET A 53 13.93 -8.30 4.15
C MET A 53 14.83 -8.53 2.93
N ARG A 54 14.52 -7.92 1.79
CA ARG A 54 15.38 -7.95 0.59
C ARG A 54 16.53 -6.95 0.64
N CYS A 55 16.63 -6.13 1.69
CA CYS A 55 17.73 -5.18 1.82
C CYS A 55 19.06 -5.95 1.91
N PRO A 56 20.01 -5.72 0.99
CA PRO A 56 21.28 -6.46 0.97
C PRO A 56 22.26 -6.00 2.06
N VAL A 57 21.92 -4.93 2.78
CA VAL A 57 22.78 -4.34 3.81
C VAL A 57 22.61 -5.14 5.11
N PRO A 58 23.70 -5.72 5.66
CA PRO A 58 23.67 -6.35 6.96
C PRO A 58 23.22 -5.35 8.03
N MET A 59 22.40 -5.79 9.00
CA MET A 59 22.02 -4.93 10.12
C MET A 59 23.22 -4.44 10.96
N ASP A 60 24.36 -5.11 10.84
CA ASP A 60 25.61 -4.75 11.50
C ASP A 60 26.42 -3.66 10.77
N ASP A 61 26.04 -3.28 9.54
CA ASP A 61 26.66 -2.20 8.75
C ASP A 61 26.11 -0.81 9.15
N LEU A 62 25.61 -0.70 10.37
CA LEU A 62 25.17 0.58 10.93
C LEU A 62 26.40 1.31 11.50
N PRO A 63 26.54 2.62 11.24
CA PRO A 63 27.60 3.40 11.86
C PRO A 63 27.48 3.32 13.39
N PRO A 64 28.61 3.29 14.11
CA PRO A 64 28.59 3.22 15.56
C PRO A 64 27.77 4.36 16.13
N ARG A 65 26.92 4.06 17.10
CA ARG A 65 26.15 5.12 17.76
C ARG A 65 27.14 6.00 18.51
N SER A 66 26.94 7.33 18.46
CA SER A 66 27.80 8.32 19.13
C SER A 66 27.97 8.09 20.65
N ARG A 67 27.19 7.19 21.26
CA ARG A 67 27.24 6.80 22.69
C ARG A 67 27.15 5.27 22.88
N GLU A 68 27.69 4.49 21.95
CA GLU A 68 27.69 3.03 22.11
C GLU A 68 28.61 2.63 23.27
N LEU A 69 28.08 1.88 24.23
CA LEU A 69 28.87 1.33 25.34
C LEU A 69 29.81 0.24 24.80
N PRO A 70 31.04 0.11 25.35
CA PRO A 70 31.97 -0.92 24.91
C PRO A 70 31.32 -2.30 25.04
N LYS A 71 31.23 -3.03 23.92
CA LYS A 71 30.78 -4.43 23.93
C LYS A 71 31.88 -5.23 24.63
N ASN A 72 31.56 -5.85 25.76
CA ASN A 72 32.50 -6.69 26.51
C ASN A 72 32.96 -7.85 25.62
N LEU A 73 34.11 -7.69 24.99
CA LEU A 73 34.83 -8.76 24.31
C LEU A 73 35.45 -9.63 25.40
N ASN A 74 34.76 -10.71 25.76
CA ASN A 74 35.38 -11.78 26.53
C ASN A 74 36.42 -12.46 25.63
N LEU A 75 37.70 -12.21 25.91
CA LEU A 75 38.86 -12.87 25.32
C LEU A 75 38.92 -14.35 25.75
#